data_AF-A0A843D6A8-F1
#
_entry.id   AF-A0A843D6A8-F1
#
_cell.length_a   1.000
_cell.length_b   1.000
_cell.length_c   1.000
_cell.angle_alpha   90.00
_cell.angle_beta   90.00
_cell.angle_gamma   90.00
#
_symmetry.space_group_name_H-M   'P 1'
#
loop_
_entity.id
_entity.type
_entity.pdbx_description
1 polymer ?
#
loop_
_entity_poly.entity_id
_entity_poly.type
_entity_poly.pdbx_seq_one_letter_code
_entity_poly.pdbx_strand_id
1 'polypeptide(L)'
;MGNSQDASDSQNVEIIANNTQDNGTVEVIKNIGNPNGKKIAYVVGVHPLENDTHKTFLKMMAKMDSLNYCYDIYVINVTEDFSGYGQLLPDDQPGRQTGQELALKYVYPKIVNGSYEMAVDVHAHGGAYGDHNTFVFSPVDGSVGESYGRNVSSGSQNISYYNPSFTTSGPYLTVPLNNNGVPAFYFEENSFISQDIKDLHMLELIRGVDNLKF
;
A
#
# COMPACT_ATOMS: atom_id res chain seq x y z
N MET A 1 -34.12 29.23 -15.00
CA MET A 1 -33.69 27.95 -15.61
C MET A 1 -32.21 28.04 -15.87
N GLY A 2 -31.45 27.11 -15.31
CA GLY A 2 -29.98 27.07 -15.41
C GLY A 2 -29.37 26.48 -14.14
N ASN A 3 -29.63 25.19 -13.90
CA ASN A 3 -28.91 24.38 -12.92
C ASN A 3 -27.43 24.32 -13.33
N SER A 4 -26.53 24.80 -12.48
CA SER A 4 -25.17 24.27 -12.42
C SER A 4 -25.20 23.12 -11.41
N GLN A 5 -25.18 21.90 -11.93
CA GLN A 5 -24.89 20.71 -11.13
C GLN A 5 -23.45 20.82 -10.61
N ASP A 6 -23.30 20.95 -9.30
CA ASP A 6 -22.13 20.43 -8.60
C ASP A 6 -22.06 18.93 -8.89
N ALA A 7 -21.18 18.54 -9.81
CA ALA A 7 -20.72 17.17 -9.90
C ALA A 7 -19.73 16.96 -8.75
N SER A 8 -20.25 16.62 -7.57
CA SER A 8 -19.43 16.06 -6.52
C SER A 8 -18.78 14.79 -7.05
N ASP A 9 -17.45 14.78 -7.18
CA ASP A 9 -16.63 13.60 -7.41
C ASP A 9 -16.99 12.53 -6.37
N SER A 10 -17.92 11.65 -6.72
CA SER A 10 -18.10 10.39 -6.02
C SER A 10 -16.87 9.57 -6.38
N GLN A 11 -15.91 9.48 -5.46
CA GLN A 11 -14.83 8.51 -5.57
C GLN A 11 -15.44 7.14 -5.94
N ASN A 12 -14.89 6.46 -6.95
CA ASN A 12 -15.34 5.15 -7.41
C ASN A 12 -14.99 4.08 -6.36
N VAL A 13 -15.64 4.13 -5.20
CA VAL A 13 -15.41 3.22 -4.08
C VAL A 13 -16.32 2.01 -4.21
N GLU A 14 -15.73 0.82 -4.20
CA GLU A 14 -16.43 -0.46 -4.21
C GLU A 14 -16.12 -1.20 -2.89
N ILE A 15 -17.17 -1.60 -2.17
CA ILE A 15 -17.02 -2.44 -0.97
C ILE A 15 -16.68 -3.86 -1.42
N ILE A 16 -15.50 -4.36 -1.05
CA ILE A 16 -15.03 -5.72 -1.33
C ILE A 16 -15.49 -6.70 -0.25
N ALA A 17 -15.43 -6.28 1.02
CA ALA A 17 -15.83 -7.08 2.17
C ALA A 17 -16.41 -6.20 3.28
N ASN A 18 -17.56 -6.61 3.80
CA ASN A 18 -18.21 -6.00 4.96
C ASN A 18 -19.07 -7.06 5.68
N ASN A 19 -18.43 -8.16 6.05
CA ASN A 19 -19.10 -9.25 6.75
C ASN A 19 -19.02 -9.02 8.26
N THR A 20 -20.14 -9.16 8.96
CA THR A 20 -20.20 -9.02 10.43
C THR A 20 -19.42 -10.08 11.20
N GLN A 21 -18.99 -11.17 10.55
CA GLN A 21 -18.09 -12.17 11.16
C GLN A 21 -16.60 -11.84 10.97
N ASP A 22 -16.26 -10.87 10.13
CA ASP A 22 -14.89 -10.40 9.98
C ASP A 22 -14.65 -9.21 10.92
N ASN A 23 -13.47 -9.15 11.55
CA ASN A 23 -13.04 -8.04 12.40
C ASN A 23 -12.54 -6.83 11.58
N GLY A 24 -13.22 -6.53 10.47
CA GLY A 24 -12.87 -5.42 9.60
C GLY A 24 -13.60 -5.42 8.26
N THR A 25 -13.32 -4.41 7.46
CA THR A 25 -13.86 -4.22 6.11
C THR A 25 -12.74 -4.01 5.11
N VAL A 26 -13.05 -4.27 3.85
CA VAL A 26 -12.16 -4.00 2.71
C VAL A 26 -12.96 -3.26 1.66
N GLU A 27 -12.42 -2.16 1.18
CA GLU A 27 -12.93 -1.40 0.04
C GLU A 27 -11.82 -1.15 -0.98
N VAL A 28 -12.21 -0.78 -2.20
CA VAL A 28 -11.27 -0.37 -3.23
C VAL A 28 -11.71 0.95 -3.84
N ILE A 29 -10.80 1.91 -3.89
CA ILE A 29 -10.97 3.17 -4.63
C ILE A 29 -10.40 2.96 -6.02
N LYS A 30 -11.24 3.05 -7.06
CA LYS A 30 -10.89 2.60 -8.42
C LYS A 30 -10.62 3.74 -9.40
N ASN A 31 -9.86 3.42 -10.45
CA ASN A 31 -9.66 4.25 -11.63
C ASN A 31 -9.06 5.64 -11.33
N ILE A 32 -8.14 5.73 -10.37
CA ILE A 32 -7.40 6.97 -10.11
C ILE A 32 -6.32 7.12 -11.19
N GLY A 33 -6.05 8.36 -11.63
CA GLY A 33 -5.04 8.64 -12.65
C GLY A 33 -5.59 8.50 -14.07
N ASN A 34 -4.95 7.68 -14.90
CA ASN A 34 -5.36 7.44 -16.29
C ASN A 34 -6.18 6.13 -16.41
N PRO A 35 -7.52 6.18 -16.56
CA PRO A 35 -8.36 4.99 -16.58
C PRO A 35 -8.10 4.05 -17.77
N ASN A 36 -7.43 4.53 -18.82
CA ASN A 36 -7.06 3.74 -19.99
C ASN A 36 -5.63 3.18 -19.91
N GLY A 37 -4.89 3.51 -18.84
CA GLY A 37 -3.54 3.03 -18.60
C GLY A 37 -3.52 1.59 -18.10
N LYS A 38 -2.31 1.02 -18.03
CA LYS A 38 -2.08 -0.26 -17.35
C LYS A 38 -2.46 -0.14 -15.87
N LYS A 39 -2.91 -1.23 -15.25
CA LYS A 39 -3.43 -1.22 -13.88
C LYS A 39 -2.33 -1.46 -12.84
N ILE A 40 -2.30 -0.63 -11.80
CA ILE A 40 -1.42 -0.76 -10.64
C ILE A 40 -2.28 -0.79 -9.37
N ALA A 41 -1.99 -1.75 -8.49
CA ALA A 41 -2.67 -1.84 -7.20
C ALA A 41 -1.81 -1.20 -6.10
N TYR A 42 -2.43 -0.43 -5.22
CA TYR A 42 -1.87 -0.11 -3.90
C TYR A 42 -2.70 -0.79 -2.82
N VAL A 43 -2.07 -1.22 -1.74
CA VAL A 43 -2.73 -1.75 -0.56
C VAL A 43 -2.29 -0.95 0.65
N VAL A 44 -3.26 -0.51 1.46
CA VAL A 44 -3.05 0.20 2.71
C VAL A 44 -3.91 -0.43 3.81
N GLY A 45 -3.51 -0.24 5.07
CA GLY A 45 -4.34 -0.62 6.21
C GLY A 45 -4.15 -2.06 6.69
N VAL A 46 -3.17 -2.80 6.15
CA VAL A 46 -2.83 -4.15 6.63
C VAL A 46 -2.48 -4.11 8.12
N HIS A 47 -1.75 -3.08 8.59
CA HIS A 47 -1.46 -2.88 10.00
C HIS A 47 -2.11 -1.60 10.53
N PRO A 48 -3.08 -1.68 11.46
CA PRO A 48 -3.86 -0.50 11.86
C PRO A 48 -3.05 0.60 12.55
N LEU A 49 -1.91 0.27 13.16
CA LEU A 49 -1.03 1.25 13.83
C LEU A 49 -0.22 2.11 12.85
N GLU A 50 -0.19 1.75 11.57
CA GLU A 50 0.54 2.45 10.50
C GLU A 50 -0.34 3.50 9.79
N ASN A 51 -1.49 3.82 10.40
CA ASN A 51 -2.56 4.66 9.89
C ASN A 51 -2.12 6.05 9.38
N ASP A 52 -1.16 6.69 10.04
CA ASP A 52 -0.69 8.01 9.60
C ASP A 52 -0.04 7.96 8.21
N THR A 53 0.72 6.90 7.94
CA THR A 53 1.33 6.65 6.62
C THR A 53 0.24 6.32 5.59
N HIS A 54 -0.74 5.48 5.94
CA HIS A 54 -1.87 5.16 5.07
C HIS A 54 -2.69 6.40 4.69
N LYS A 55 -3.04 7.24 5.67
CA LYS A 55 -3.75 8.51 5.44
C LYS A 55 -2.94 9.47 4.59
N THR A 56 -1.64 9.52 4.81
CA THR A 56 -0.73 10.34 4.00
C THR A 56 -0.75 9.87 2.54
N PHE A 57 -0.63 8.56 2.29
CA PHE A 57 -0.74 8.00 0.95
C PHE A 57 -2.06 8.35 0.27
N LEU A 58 -3.19 8.09 0.93
CA LEU A 58 -4.53 8.40 0.40
C LEU A 58 -4.70 9.89 0.09
N LYS A 59 -4.26 10.78 1.01
CA LYS A 59 -4.28 12.24 0.82
C LYS A 59 -3.44 12.68 -0.38
N MET A 60 -2.26 12.10 -0.54
CA MET A 60 -1.33 12.48 -1.61
C MET A 60 -1.83 11.97 -2.95
N MET A 61 -2.24 10.71 -3.04
CA MET A 61 -2.74 10.10 -4.27
C MET A 61 -3.98 10.82 -4.81
N ALA A 62 -4.88 11.27 -3.93
CA ALA A 62 -6.06 12.07 -4.30
C ALA A 62 -5.75 13.45 -4.90
N LYS A 63 -4.50 13.95 -4.76
CA LYS A 63 -4.05 15.24 -5.31
C LYS A 63 -3.19 15.09 -6.57
N MET A 64 -2.96 13.86 -7.03
CA MET A 64 -2.11 13.60 -8.18
C MET A 64 -2.90 13.75 -9.47
N ASP A 65 -2.40 14.60 -10.35
CA ASP A 65 -2.92 14.78 -11.70
C ASP A 65 -1.94 14.20 -12.73
N SER A 66 -2.45 13.86 -13.92
CA SER A 66 -1.64 13.46 -15.08
C SER A 66 -0.76 12.22 -14.88
N LEU A 67 -1.22 11.26 -14.06
CA LEU A 67 -0.53 9.98 -13.90
C LEU A 67 -0.61 9.14 -15.18
N ASN A 68 0.43 8.35 -15.45
CA ASN A 68 0.51 7.49 -16.64
C ASN A 68 -0.41 6.26 -16.56
N TYR A 69 -0.61 5.73 -15.35
CA TYR A 69 -1.30 4.46 -15.11
C TYR A 69 -2.68 4.61 -14.47
N CYS A 70 -3.43 3.51 -14.46
CA CYS A 70 -4.71 3.36 -13.77
C CYS A 70 -4.45 2.76 -12.39
N TYR A 71 -4.85 3.45 -11.33
CA TYR A 71 -4.58 3.02 -9.97
C TYR A 71 -5.86 2.63 -9.24
N ASP A 72 -5.83 1.45 -8.63
CA ASP A 72 -6.82 1.00 -7.68
C ASP A 72 -6.15 0.90 -6.30
N ILE A 73 -6.76 1.49 -5.27
CA ILE A 73 -6.25 1.47 -3.89
C ILE A 73 -7.17 0.60 -3.05
N TYR A 74 -6.68 -0.55 -2.59
CA TYR A 74 -7.36 -1.40 -1.62
C TYR A 74 -7.11 -0.86 -0.21
N VAL A 75 -8.18 -0.54 0.49
CA VAL A 75 -8.16 0.01 1.85
C VAL A 75 -8.74 -1.04 2.80
N ILE A 76 -7.90 -1.52 3.70
CA ILE A 76 -8.28 -2.45 4.77
C ILE A 76 -8.55 -1.64 6.03
N ASN A 77 -9.73 -1.81 6.62
CA ASN A 77 -10.12 -1.17 7.87
C ASN A 77 -10.37 -2.25 8.92
N VAL A 78 -9.47 -2.38 9.89
CA VAL A 78 -9.61 -3.33 11.00
C VAL A 78 -10.39 -2.68 12.15
N THR A 79 -11.32 -3.42 12.73
CA THR A 79 -12.17 -2.95 13.84
C THR A 79 -11.72 -3.47 15.22
N GLU A 80 -10.81 -4.43 15.25
CA GLU A 80 -10.29 -5.06 16.47
C GLU A 80 -9.27 -4.19 17.23
N ASP A 81 -9.15 -4.46 18.54
CA ASP A 81 -8.49 -3.62 19.55
C ASP A 81 -7.08 -3.13 19.17
N PHE A 82 -6.91 -1.81 19.32
CA PHE A 82 -5.69 -1.04 19.07
C PHE A 82 -4.78 -0.98 20.31
N SER A 83 -4.87 -1.97 21.22
CA SER A 83 -4.20 -1.91 22.51
C SER A 83 -2.70 -1.65 22.32
N GLY A 84 -2.27 -0.53 22.92
CA GLY A 84 -1.19 0.30 22.42
C GLY A 84 0.22 -0.29 22.49
N TYR A 85 1.17 0.55 22.05
CA TYR A 85 2.64 0.46 21.97
C TYR A 85 3.42 -0.26 23.10
N GLY A 86 2.79 -0.82 24.12
CA GLY A 86 3.41 -1.45 25.27
C GLY A 86 3.86 -2.88 24.99
N GLN A 87 5.09 -3.03 24.49
CA GLN A 87 5.85 -4.27 24.26
C GLN A 87 5.65 -4.91 22.89
N LEU A 88 6.49 -4.44 21.96
CA LEU A 88 6.79 -5.04 20.68
C LEU A 88 7.33 -6.47 20.88
N LEU A 89 6.45 -7.47 20.84
CA LEU A 89 6.74 -8.70 20.12
C LEU A 89 5.87 -8.67 18.85
N PRO A 90 6.41 -8.93 17.65
CA PRO A 90 5.82 -8.39 16.43
C PRO A 90 4.53 -9.08 15.97
N ASP A 91 4.20 -10.26 16.53
CA ASP A 91 3.23 -11.18 15.94
C ASP A 91 1.94 -11.38 16.75
N ASP A 92 1.88 -10.88 17.99
CA ASP A 92 0.76 -11.16 18.91
C ASP A 92 -0.27 -10.04 18.99
N GLN A 93 -0.28 -9.10 18.03
CA GLN A 93 -1.28 -8.02 17.98
C GLN A 93 -2.48 -8.45 17.15
N PRO A 94 -3.69 -8.64 17.74
CA PRO A 94 -4.86 -9.12 17.03
C PRO A 94 -5.22 -8.26 15.81
N GLY A 95 -5.11 -6.93 15.94
CA GLY A 95 -5.37 -6.01 14.83
C GLY A 95 -4.43 -6.19 13.63
N ARG A 96 -3.14 -6.48 13.86
CA ARG A 96 -2.17 -6.80 12.79
C ARG A 96 -2.56 -8.10 12.09
N GLN A 97 -2.82 -9.15 12.87
CA GLN A 97 -3.18 -10.45 12.33
C GLN A 97 -4.48 -10.38 11.52
N THR A 98 -5.49 -9.68 12.03
CA THR A 98 -6.77 -9.48 11.34
C THR A 98 -6.57 -8.74 10.02
N GLY A 99 -5.76 -7.68 9.97
CA GLY A 99 -5.52 -6.97 8.71
C GLY A 99 -4.75 -7.82 7.69
N GLN A 100 -3.79 -8.63 8.13
CA GLN A 100 -3.10 -9.63 7.31
C GLN A 100 -4.07 -10.68 6.74
N GLU A 101 -4.98 -11.21 7.56
CA GLU A 101 -5.98 -12.18 7.14
C GLU A 101 -6.98 -11.58 6.15
N LEU A 102 -7.42 -10.33 6.37
CA LEU A 102 -8.29 -9.60 5.43
C LEU A 102 -7.58 -9.38 4.09
N ALA A 103 -6.29 -9.04 4.10
CA ALA A 103 -5.49 -8.88 2.89
C ALA A 103 -5.45 -10.19 2.08
N LEU A 104 -5.12 -11.31 2.73
CA LEU A 104 -5.04 -12.62 2.09
C LEU A 104 -6.41 -13.10 1.57
N LYS A 105 -7.46 -12.90 2.37
CA LYS A 105 -8.81 -13.39 2.09
C LYS A 105 -9.50 -12.60 0.97
N TYR A 106 -9.33 -11.28 0.93
CA TYR A 106 -10.14 -10.40 0.09
C TYR A 106 -9.34 -9.58 -0.93
N VAL A 107 -8.14 -9.10 -0.57
CA VAL A 107 -7.33 -8.25 -1.46
C VAL A 107 -6.52 -9.09 -2.45
N TYR A 108 -5.76 -10.06 -1.95
CA TYR A 108 -4.96 -10.98 -2.76
C TYR A 108 -5.72 -11.58 -3.96
N PRO A 109 -6.91 -12.21 -3.81
CA PRO A 109 -7.59 -12.80 -4.95
C PRO A 109 -8.11 -11.74 -5.94
N LYS A 110 -8.40 -10.52 -5.50
CA LYS A 110 -8.84 -9.43 -6.39
C LYS A 110 -7.66 -8.90 -7.22
N ILE A 111 -6.47 -8.83 -6.65
CA ILE A 111 -5.27 -8.41 -7.36
C ILE A 111 -4.83 -9.49 -8.36
N VAL A 112 -4.73 -10.75 -7.95
CA VAL A 112 -4.34 -11.84 -8.87
C VAL A 112 -5.27 -11.94 -10.08
N ASN A 113 -6.57 -11.76 -9.89
CA ASN A 113 -7.55 -11.86 -10.98
C ASN A 113 -7.84 -10.52 -11.69
N GLY A 114 -7.16 -9.43 -11.29
CA GLY A 114 -7.49 -8.06 -11.69
C GLY A 114 -6.64 -7.49 -12.83
N SER A 115 -5.79 -8.30 -13.46
CA SER A 115 -4.86 -7.91 -14.54
C SER A 115 -3.97 -6.72 -14.17
N TYR A 116 -3.45 -6.69 -12.94
CA TYR A 116 -2.51 -5.68 -12.50
C TYR A 116 -1.09 -6.00 -12.98
N GLU A 117 -0.36 -4.97 -13.40
CA GLU A 117 1.06 -5.09 -13.75
C GLU A 117 1.94 -5.23 -12.51
N MET A 118 1.49 -4.69 -11.38
CA MET A 118 2.13 -4.81 -10.08
C MET A 118 1.22 -4.37 -8.94
N ALA A 119 1.64 -4.69 -7.71
CA ALA A 119 1.07 -4.17 -6.48
C ALA A 119 2.15 -3.55 -5.56
N VAL A 120 1.78 -2.54 -4.79
CA VAL A 120 2.62 -1.95 -3.73
C VAL A 120 1.89 -2.08 -2.40
N ASP A 121 2.55 -2.71 -1.44
CA ASP A 121 2.08 -2.87 -0.07
C ASP A 121 2.66 -1.75 0.80
N VAL A 122 1.83 -0.80 1.22
CA VAL A 122 2.27 0.45 1.87
C VAL A 122 2.20 0.29 3.38
N HIS A 123 3.36 0.33 4.02
CA HIS A 123 3.57 0.07 5.43
C HIS A 123 4.37 1.18 6.13
N ALA A 124 4.46 1.08 7.45
CA ALA A 124 5.31 1.91 8.28
C ALA A 124 5.97 1.13 9.42
N HIS A 125 7.10 1.63 9.91
CA HIS A 125 7.85 0.99 10.98
C HIS A 125 8.16 1.93 12.13
N GLY A 126 8.34 1.36 13.32
CA GLY A 126 8.71 2.10 14.55
C GLY A 126 10.20 2.42 14.67
N GLY A 127 10.88 2.76 13.57
CA GLY A 127 12.30 3.17 13.61
C GLY A 127 13.34 2.07 13.91
N ALA A 128 12.98 0.78 13.83
CA ALA A 128 13.88 -0.33 14.17
C ALA A 128 14.98 -0.63 13.14
N TYR A 129 14.95 -0.01 11.95
CA TYR A 129 15.83 -0.34 10.82
C TYR A 129 17.08 0.55 10.70
N GLY A 130 17.53 1.14 11.80
CA GLY A 130 18.74 1.96 11.85
C GLY A 130 18.65 3.17 10.93
N ASP A 131 19.59 3.29 9.99
CA ASP A 131 19.68 4.42 9.05
C ASP A 131 18.63 4.34 7.91
N HIS A 132 17.91 3.21 7.79
CA HIS A 132 16.85 3.03 6.79
C HIS A 132 15.54 3.60 7.30
N ASN A 133 15.40 4.91 7.15
CA ASN A 133 14.23 5.67 7.55
C ASN A 133 13.03 5.49 6.61
N THR A 134 13.30 5.36 5.31
CA THR A 134 12.29 5.12 4.29
C THR A 134 12.90 4.22 3.23
N PHE A 135 12.20 3.13 2.92
CA PHE A 135 12.72 2.16 1.98
C PHE A 135 11.62 1.38 1.27
N VAL A 136 12.01 0.77 0.16
CA VAL A 136 11.22 -0.23 -0.54
C VAL A 136 11.97 -1.54 -0.61
N PHE A 137 11.24 -2.66 -0.65
CA PHE A 137 11.84 -3.97 -0.84
C PHE A 137 10.84 -5.01 -1.34
N SER A 138 11.32 -6.05 -2.02
CA SER A 138 10.51 -7.25 -2.25
C SER A 138 11.03 -8.40 -1.38
N PRO A 139 10.16 -9.16 -0.70
CA PRO A 139 10.55 -10.31 0.11
C PRO A 139 10.89 -11.55 -0.73
N VAL A 140 10.72 -11.50 -2.06
CA VAL A 140 11.04 -12.58 -2.99
C VAL A 140 12.23 -12.16 -3.85
N ASP A 141 13.42 -12.65 -3.48
CA ASP A 141 14.66 -12.38 -4.22
C ASP A 141 14.58 -12.87 -5.66
N GLY A 142 15.13 -12.08 -6.59
CA GLY A 142 15.11 -12.33 -8.03
C GLY A 142 13.75 -12.09 -8.70
N SER A 143 12.73 -11.66 -7.97
CA SER A 143 11.41 -11.37 -8.54
C SER A 143 11.42 -10.08 -9.39
N VAL A 144 10.43 -9.96 -10.28
CA VAL A 144 10.18 -8.69 -10.98
C VAL A 144 9.78 -7.59 -9.98
N GLY A 145 9.13 -7.96 -8.87
CA GLY A 145 8.82 -7.04 -7.77
C GLY A 145 10.07 -6.42 -7.14
N GLU A 146 11.14 -7.20 -6.94
CA GLU A 146 12.45 -6.68 -6.52
C GLU A 146 13.00 -5.67 -7.52
N SER A 147 12.98 -6.00 -8.82
CA SER A 147 13.45 -5.09 -9.88
C SER A 147 12.70 -3.75 -9.86
N TYR A 148 11.37 -3.78 -9.70
CA TYR A 148 10.57 -2.57 -9.57
C TYR A 148 10.88 -1.78 -8.31
N GLY A 149 11.01 -2.44 -7.14
CA GLY A 149 11.43 -1.76 -5.91
C GLY A 149 12.79 -1.09 -6.06
N ARG A 150 13.77 -1.76 -6.69
CA ARG A 150 15.09 -1.19 -6.98
C ARG A 150 15.01 0.01 -7.92
N ASN A 151 14.18 -0.04 -8.96
CA ASN A 151 13.99 1.08 -9.88
C ASN A 151 13.32 2.28 -9.22
N VAL A 152 12.34 2.05 -8.33
CA VAL A 152 11.73 3.13 -7.53
C VAL A 152 12.79 3.77 -6.64
N SER A 153 13.58 2.97 -5.93
CA SER A 153 14.63 3.51 -5.05
C SER A 153 15.70 4.29 -5.82
N SER A 154 16.12 3.83 -7.00
CA SER A 154 17.19 4.48 -7.76
C SER A 154 16.76 5.81 -8.40
N GLY A 155 15.47 5.98 -8.64
CA GLY A 155 14.87 7.24 -9.10
C GLY A 155 14.49 8.20 -7.97
N SER A 156 14.67 7.81 -6.71
CA SER A 156 14.25 8.57 -5.52
C SER A 156 15.46 9.12 -4.76
N GLN A 157 15.31 10.26 -4.09
CA GLN A 157 16.37 10.83 -3.26
C GLN A 157 16.31 10.31 -1.82
N ASN A 158 15.11 10.01 -1.34
CA ASN A 158 14.85 9.71 0.06
C ASN A 158 14.39 8.27 0.30
N ILE A 159 14.09 7.52 -0.76
CA ILE A 159 13.67 6.12 -0.67
C ILE A 159 14.84 5.21 -1.03
N SER A 160 15.35 4.46 -0.04
CA SER A 160 16.39 3.45 -0.26
C SER A 160 15.81 2.09 -0.65
N TYR A 161 16.63 1.19 -1.19
CA TYR A 161 16.28 -0.24 -1.26
C TYR A 161 16.92 -0.96 -0.08
N TYR A 162 16.11 -1.60 0.76
CA TYR A 162 16.59 -2.36 1.92
C TYR A 162 15.67 -3.55 2.19
N ASN A 163 16.14 -4.76 1.93
CA ASN A 163 15.39 -5.98 2.18
C ASN A 163 15.70 -6.50 3.60
N PRO A 164 14.79 -6.37 4.59
CA PRO A 164 14.98 -6.96 5.91
C PRO A 164 14.98 -8.49 5.82
N SER A 165 15.71 -9.15 6.73
CA SER A 165 15.79 -10.62 6.74
C SER A 165 14.46 -11.32 7.05
N PHE A 166 13.47 -10.57 7.56
CA PHE A 166 12.16 -11.10 7.94
C PHE A 166 11.08 -10.01 7.84
N THR A 167 9.89 -10.41 7.40
CA THR A 167 8.66 -9.60 7.41
C THR A 167 7.48 -10.50 7.76
N THR A 168 6.58 -10.01 8.61
CA THR A 168 5.45 -10.77 9.16
C THR A 168 4.23 -10.72 8.24
N SER A 169 4.04 -9.61 7.50
CA SER A 169 2.97 -9.47 6.51
C SER A 169 3.30 -10.13 5.17
N GLY A 170 4.58 -10.42 4.90
CA GLY A 170 5.08 -11.08 3.69
C GLY A 170 4.19 -12.24 3.19
N PRO A 171 3.95 -13.26 4.03
CA PRO A 171 3.14 -14.43 3.68
C PRO A 171 1.67 -14.16 3.32
N TYR A 172 1.13 -12.99 3.68
CA TYR A 172 -0.30 -12.68 3.55
C TYR A 172 -0.65 -11.89 2.29
N LEU A 173 0.34 -11.25 1.64
CA LEU A 173 0.08 -10.47 0.44
C LEU A 173 1.25 -10.47 -0.54
N THR A 174 2.36 -9.84 -0.21
CA THR A 174 3.43 -9.59 -1.20
C THR A 174 4.12 -10.87 -1.68
N VAL A 175 4.40 -11.85 -0.81
CA VAL A 175 4.96 -13.15 -1.22
C VAL A 175 3.98 -13.93 -2.13
N PRO A 176 2.71 -14.18 -1.74
CA PRO A 176 1.80 -14.91 -2.60
C PRO A 176 1.50 -14.18 -3.92
N LEU A 177 1.49 -12.84 -3.96
CA LEU A 177 1.36 -12.08 -5.21
C LEU A 177 2.51 -12.35 -6.18
N ASN A 178 3.77 -12.21 -5.73
CA ASN A 178 4.94 -12.48 -6.56
C ASN A 178 4.95 -13.94 -7.05
N ASN A 179 4.61 -14.90 -6.18
CA ASN A 179 4.53 -16.32 -6.54
C ASN A 179 3.42 -16.63 -7.55
N ASN A 180 2.39 -15.79 -7.66
CA ASN A 180 1.32 -15.89 -8.65
C ASN A 180 1.55 -15.02 -9.89
N GLY A 181 2.76 -14.48 -10.05
CA GLY A 181 3.14 -13.71 -11.23
C GLY A 181 2.64 -12.27 -11.25
N VAL A 182 2.14 -11.73 -10.13
CA VAL A 182 1.91 -10.30 -9.96
C VAL A 182 3.11 -9.70 -9.23
N PRO A 183 3.99 -8.93 -9.89
CA PRO A 183 5.12 -8.27 -9.25
C PRO A 183 4.66 -7.43 -8.05
N ALA A 184 5.27 -7.61 -6.89
CA ALA A 184 4.92 -6.84 -5.70
C ALA A 184 6.11 -6.49 -4.82
N PHE A 185 6.04 -5.32 -4.17
CA PHE A 185 7.03 -4.86 -3.20
C PHE A 185 6.37 -4.05 -2.07
N TYR A 186 7.08 -3.94 -0.95
CA TYR A 186 6.77 -3.10 0.19
C TYR A 186 7.30 -1.69 0.03
N PHE A 187 6.55 -0.72 0.51
CA PHE A 187 7.07 0.56 0.95
C PHE A 187 6.98 0.64 2.48
N GLU A 188 8.04 1.10 3.13
CA GLU A 188 8.16 1.23 4.58
C GLU A 188 8.61 2.65 4.94
N GLU A 189 7.79 3.34 5.73
CA GLU A 189 8.08 4.69 6.25
C GLU A 189 8.31 4.66 7.76
N ASN A 190 9.32 5.38 8.25
CA ASN A 190 9.50 5.56 9.68
C ASN A 190 8.36 6.41 10.26
N SER A 191 7.58 5.82 11.17
CA SER A 191 6.43 6.45 11.82
C SER A 191 6.77 7.73 12.58
N PHE A 192 8.03 7.93 13.00
CA PHE A 192 8.46 9.08 13.79
C PHE A 192 8.93 10.29 12.96
N ILE A 193 8.96 10.18 11.64
CA ILE A 193 9.33 11.29 10.76
C ILE A 193 8.22 12.36 10.74
N SER A 194 8.60 13.63 10.60
CA SER A 194 7.67 14.75 10.51
C SER A 194 6.76 14.64 9.27
N GLN A 195 5.52 15.13 9.38
CA GLN A 195 4.54 15.04 8.30
C GLN A 195 5.01 15.61 6.96
N ASP A 196 5.72 16.74 6.95
CA ASP A 196 6.20 17.36 5.70
C ASP A 196 7.18 16.45 4.93
N ILE A 197 7.99 15.70 5.67
CA ILE A 197 8.93 14.74 5.09
C ILE A 197 8.19 13.47 4.64
N LYS A 198 7.20 12.99 5.41
CA LYS A 198 6.32 11.89 4.95
C LYS A 198 5.60 12.24 3.65
N ASP A 199 5.09 13.47 3.52
CA ASP A 199 4.45 13.97 2.31
C ASP A 199 5.43 13.95 1.12
N LEU A 200 6.68 14.37 1.33
CA LEU A 200 7.75 14.32 0.33
C LEU A 200 8.05 12.88 -0.12
N HIS A 201 8.27 11.97 0.84
CA HIS A 201 8.56 10.56 0.55
C HIS A 201 7.43 9.89 -0.20
N MET A 202 6.18 10.18 0.18
CA MET A 202 5.00 9.62 -0.48
C MET A 202 4.88 10.12 -1.93
N LEU A 203 5.23 11.39 -2.18
CA LEU A 203 5.32 11.92 -3.53
C LEU A 203 6.41 11.22 -4.36
N GLU A 204 7.57 10.93 -3.77
CA GLU A 204 8.63 10.16 -4.43
C GLU A 204 8.20 8.73 -4.74
N LEU A 205 7.51 8.05 -3.82
CA LEU A 205 6.95 6.72 -4.06
C LEU A 205 6.01 6.72 -5.26
N ILE A 206 4.99 7.60 -5.23
CA ILE A 206 3.97 7.65 -6.28
C ILE A 206 4.62 7.93 -7.65
N ARG A 207 5.51 8.92 -7.72
CA ARG A 207 6.22 9.27 -8.97
C ARG A 207 7.18 8.18 -9.41
N GLY A 208 7.86 7.53 -8.47
CA GLY A 208 8.76 6.41 -8.75
C GLY A 208 8.01 5.28 -9.43
N VAL A 209 6.85 4.89 -8.87
CA VAL A 209 5.97 3.87 -9.45
C VAL A 209 5.41 4.32 -10.81
N ASP A 210 4.96 5.57 -10.93
CA ASP A 210 4.42 6.12 -12.19
C ASP A 210 5.47 6.24 -13.31
N ASN A 211 6.76 6.22 -12.96
CA ASN A 211 7.87 6.25 -13.90
C ASN A 211 8.39 4.87 -14.33
N LEU A 212 7.91 3.79 -13.71
CA LEU A 212 8.26 2.42 -14.10
C LEU A 212 7.90 2.16 -15.56
N LYS A 213 8.51 1.13 -16.15
CA LYS A 213 8.23 0.68 -17.52
C LYS A 213 7.85 -0.79 -17.47
N PHE A 214 6.66 -1.08 -17.97
CA PHE A 214 6.04 -2.40 -18.01
C PHE A 214 5.90 -2.86 -19.45
#